data_AF-R5A7J4-F1
#
_entry.id   AF-R5A7J4-F1
#
_cell.length_a   1.000
_cell.length_b   1.000
_cell.length_c   1.000
_cell.angle_alpha   90.00
_cell.angle_beta   90.00
_cell.angle_gamma   90.00
#
_symmetry.space_group_name_H-M   'P 1'
#
loop_
_entity.id
_entity.type
_entity.pdbx_description
1 polymer ?
#
loop_
_entity_poly.entity_id
_entity_poly.type
_entity_poly.pdbx_seq_one_letter_code
_entity_poly.pdbx_strand_id
1 'polypeptide(L)'
;MRYQWLDEYLLQKRGVTKDFQPVWNWMRYHIGGKMFAAICLDKEGKPYYINLKLDPMEGEFLRGEYEDILPGYYSDKRWWNSVRPDGEVPDDLLREMLDKSYDLVLGGLSKKAQRLALGLTVCGQACGECPFYQKDCAGCNESGGKVFHAPEGKACPIYACAANRKRLTHCGFCGETPCKLWRETKDPALSDQEFEQDLVNRLNQLQEVMPHGL
;
A
#
# COMPACT_ATOMS: atom_id res chain seq x y z
N MET A 1 4.69 11.42 -23.82
CA MET A 1 4.91 11.30 -22.36
C MET A 1 6.37 10.95 -22.10
N ARG A 2 7.06 11.81 -21.34
CA ARG A 2 8.45 11.65 -20.90
C ARG A 2 8.63 10.51 -19.88
N TYR A 3 7.69 10.34 -18.96
CA TYR A 3 7.79 9.42 -17.82
C TYR A 3 7.49 7.96 -18.18
N GLN A 4 8.28 7.37 -19.09
CA GLN A 4 8.10 5.98 -19.57
C GLN A 4 8.19 4.93 -18.44
N TRP A 5 8.84 5.27 -17.32
CA TRP A 5 8.99 4.42 -16.14
C TRP A 5 7.73 4.32 -15.27
N LEU A 6 6.74 5.21 -15.46
CA LEU A 6 5.63 5.40 -14.51
C LEU A 6 4.79 4.13 -14.31
N ASP A 7 4.47 3.43 -15.39
CA ASP A 7 3.60 2.25 -15.31
C ASP A 7 4.26 1.12 -14.53
N GLU A 8 5.50 0.79 -14.88
CA GLU A 8 6.29 -0.23 -14.19
C GLU A 8 6.49 0.14 -12.72
N TYR A 9 6.86 1.39 -12.44
CA TYR A 9 7.07 1.89 -11.09
C TYR A 9 5.84 1.73 -10.19
N LEU A 10 4.65 2.08 -10.71
CA LEU A 10 3.40 1.94 -9.95
C LEU A 10 2.98 0.49 -9.78
N LEU A 11 3.17 -0.35 -10.79
CA LEU A 11 2.81 -1.78 -10.73
C LEU A 11 3.74 -2.59 -9.83
N GLN A 12 4.96 -2.12 -9.59
CA GLN A 12 5.87 -2.72 -8.61
C GLN A 12 5.42 -2.48 -7.15
N LYS A 13 4.58 -1.46 -6.91
CA LYS A 13 4.08 -1.20 -5.56
C LYS A 13 3.10 -2.28 -5.13
N ARG A 14 3.27 -2.74 -3.89
CA ARG A 14 2.47 -3.82 -3.34
C ARG A 14 0.97 -3.51 -3.38
N GLY A 15 0.19 -4.47 -3.88
CA GLY A 15 -1.27 -4.38 -3.88
C GLY A 15 -1.86 -3.41 -4.91
N VAL A 16 -1.02 -2.80 -5.77
CA VAL A 16 -1.51 -1.95 -6.84
C VAL A 16 -2.20 -2.79 -7.91
N THR A 17 -3.37 -2.33 -8.35
CA THR A 17 -4.06 -2.85 -9.52
C THR A 17 -4.26 -1.74 -10.54
N LYS A 18 -4.37 -2.13 -11.82
CA LYS A 18 -4.53 -1.22 -12.95
C LYS A 18 -5.75 -1.62 -13.76
N ASP A 19 -6.54 -0.63 -14.18
CA ASP A 19 -7.63 -0.83 -15.14
C ASP A 19 -7.74 0.35 -16.10
N PHE A 20 -8.56 0.18 -17.14
CA PHE A 20 -8.91 1.22 -18.09
C PHE A 20 -10.39 1.60 -17.92
N GLN A 21 -10.67 2.88 -17.75
CA GLN A 21 -12.02 3.43 -17.72
C GLN A 21 -12.37 4.02 -19.10
N PRO A 22 -13.11 3.31 -19.97
CA PRO A 22 -13.38 3.76 -21.33
C PRO A 22 -14.21 5.04 -21.40
N VAL A 23 -15.08 5.30 -20.41
CA VAL A 23 -15.93 6.50 -20.42
C VAL A 23 -15.11 7.78 -20.23
N TRP A 24 -14.04 7.72 -19.43
CA TRP A 24 -13.17 8.87 -19.16
C TRP A 24 -11.92 8.88 -20.04
N ASN A 25 -11.64 7.74 -20.66
CA ASN A 25 -10.40 7.43 -21.38
C ASN A 25 -9.16 7.48 -20.46
N TRP A 26 -9.23 6.87 -19.28
CA TRP A 26 -8.16 6.93 -18.27
C TRP A 26 -7.60 5.55 -17.96
N MET A 27 -6.27 5.43 -17.94
CA MET A 27 -5.59 4.31 -17.28
C MET A 27 -5.48 4.65 -15.79
N ARG A 28 -6.02 3.82 -14.91
CA ARG A 28 -6.16 4.13 -13.49
C ARG A 28 -5.41 3.12 -12.63
N TYR A 29 -4.74 3.62 -11.60
CA TYR A 29 -4.02 2.83 -10.61
C TYR A 29 -4.75 2.91 -9.27
N HIS A 30 -4.96 1.74 -8.67
CA HIS A 30 -5.76 1.57 -7.47
C HIS A 30 -4.97 0.84 -6.39
N ILE A 31 -5.26 1.17 -5.14
CA ILE A 31 -4.87 0.39 -3.96
C ILE A 31 -6.10 0.16 -3.10
N GLY A 32 -6.39 -1.09 -2.75
CA GLY A 32 -7.61 -1.45 -2.00
C GLY A 32 -8.91 -1.01 -2.69
N GLY A 33 -8.92 -0.99 -4.03
CA GLY A 33 -10.07 -0.55 -4.84
C GLY A 33 -10.30 0.96 -4.86
N LYS A 34 -9.37 1.78 -4.35
CA LYS A 34 -9.41 3.24 -4.41
C LYS A 34 -8.34 3.77 -5.35
N MET A 35 -8.72 4.65 -6.27
CA MET A 35 -7.80 5.28 -7.22
C MET A 35 -6.87 6.24 -6.48
N PHE A 36 -5.57 6.12 -6.75
CA PHE A 36 -4.56 7.05 -6.25
C PHE A 36 -3.87 7.82 -7.38
N ALA A 37 -3.65 7.18 -8.53
CA ALA A 37 -3.09 7.83 -9.72
C ALA A 37 -3.86 7.44 -11.00
N ALA A 38 -3.76 8.25 -12.04
CA ALA A 38 -4.27 7.95 -13.37
C ALA A 38 -3.46 8.64 -14.48
N ILE A 39 -3.32 7.98 -15.63
CA ILE A 39 -2.95 8.62 -16.89
C ILE A 39 -4.25 8.94 -17.63
N CYS A 40 -4.57 10.21 -17.72
CA CYS A 40 -5.72 10.73 -18.46
C CYS A 40 -5.34 10.85 -19.94
N LEU A 41 -6.08 10.21 -20.84
CA LEU A 41 -5.81 10.27 -22.27
C LEU A 41 -6.73 11.27 -22.98
N ASP A 42 -6.22 11.89 -24.05
CA ASP A 42 -7.03 12.71 -24.95
C ASP A 42 -7.88 11.87 -25.92
N LYS A 43 -8.59 12.50 -26.85
CA LYS A 43 -9.44 11.79 -27.83
C LYS A 43 -8.66 10.89 -28.79
N GLU A 44 -7.36 11.12 -28.95
CA GLU A 44 -6.46 10.35 -29.81
C GLU A 44 -5.75 9.23 -29.04
N GLY A 45 -6.03 9.07 -27.75
CA GLY A 45 -5.42 8.07 -26.89
C GLY A 45 -4.02 8.45 -26.39
N LYS A 46 -3.62 9.72 -26.54
CA LYS A 46 -2.31 10.20 -26.06
C LYS A 46 -2.41 10.66 -24.60
N PRO A 47 -1.39 10.41 -23.76
CA PRO A 47 -1.35 10.95 -22.41
C PRO A 47 -1.50 12.47 -22.41
N TYR A 48 -2.53 12.96 -21.73
CA TYR A 48 -2.86 14.38 -21.60
C TYR A 48 -2.50 14.92 -20.22
N TYR A 49 -2.76 14.15 -19.16
CA TYR A 49 -2.33 14.45 -17.79
C TYR A 49 -1.98 13.19 -17.01
N ILE A 50 -1.07 13.32 -16.05
CA ILE A 50 -0.89 12.36 -14.96
C ILE A 50 -1.57 12.95 -13.74
N ASN A 51 -2.68 12.36 -13.30
CA ASN A 51 -3.49 12.86 -12.19
C ASN A 51 -3.24 12.03 -10.93
N LEU A 52 -2.90 12.66 -9.81
CA LEU A 52 -2.58 11.98 -8.54
C LEU A 52 -3.08 12.77 -7.32
N LYS A 53 -3.15 12.14 -6.15
CA LYS A 53 -3.51 12.82 -4.91
C LYS A 53 -2.31 13.29 -4.11
N LEU A 54 -2.43 14.43 -3.44
CA LEU A 54 -1.51 14.88 -2.40
C LEU A 54 -2.28 15.43 -1.20
N ASP A 55 -1.57 15.64 -0.09
CA ASP A 55 -2.05 16.51 0.96
C ASP A 55 -2.36 17.90 0.38
N PRO A 56 -3.45 18.58 0.81
CA PRO A 56 -3.83 19.86 0.21
C PRO A 56 -2.78 20.96 0.32
N MET A 57 -2.03 21.03 1.43
CA MET A 57 -1.00 22.06 1.61
C MET A 57 0.19 21.80 0.69
N GLU A 58 0.61 20.54 0.57
CA GLU A 58 1.69 20.14 -0.33
C GLU A 58 1.30 20.33 -1.81
N GLY A 59 0.08 19.93 -2.18
CA GLY A 59 -0.43 20.13 -3.53
C GLY A 59 -0.51 21.62 -3.90
N GLU A 60 -0.90 22.48 -2.96
CA GLU A 60 -0.88 23.94 -3.18
C GLU A 60 0.53 24.48 -3.37
N PHE A 61 1.47 24.07 -2.50
CA PHE A 61 2.87 24.46 -2.61
C PHE A 61 3.48 24.06 -3.96
N LEU A 62 3.36 22.79 -4.36
CA LEU A 62 3.96 22.29 -5.60
C LEU A 62 3.38 22.93 -6.86
N ARG A 63 2.08 23.29 -6.86
CA ARG A 63 1.48 24.06 -7.97
C ARG A 63 1.99 25.51 -8.05
N GLY A 64 2.46 26.06 -6.93
CA GLY A 64 3.11 27.38 -6.90
C GLY A 64 4.54 27.33 -7.43
N GLU A 65 5.25 26.24 -7.16
CA GLU A 65 6.66 26.06 -7.53
C GLU A 65 6.88 25.56 -8.97
N TYR A 66 5.95 24.75 -9.50
CA TYR A 66 6.10 24.10 -10.81
C TYR A 66 4.90 24.40 -11.73
N GLU A 67 5.15 25.09 -12.85
CA GLU A 67 4.11 25.44 -13.84
C GLU A 67 3.42 24.22 -14.48
N ASP A 68 4.11 23.07 -14.48
CA ASP A 68 3.63 21.81 -15.03
C ASP A 68 2.78 20.99 -14.05
N ILE A 69 2.66 21.45 -12.79
CA ILE A 69 1.76 20.88 -11.78
C ILE A 69 0.53 21.77 -11.69
N LEU A 70 -0.61 21.22 -12.09
CA LEU A 70 -1.87 21.93 -12.24
C LEU A 70 -2.92 21.41 -11.26
N PRO A 71 -4.00 22.16 -11.01
CA PRO A 71 -5.15 21.64 -10.27
C PRO A 71 -5.74 20.39 -10.94
N GLY A 72 -6.18 19.42 -10.14
CA GLY A 72 -6.64 18.12 -10.61
C GLY A 72 -7.70 18.15 -11.73
N TYR A 73 -7.41 17.46 -12.82
CA TYR A 73 -8.27 17.30 -13.99
C TYR A 73 -9.51 16.48 -13.65
N TYR A 74 -10.70 17.03 -13.95
CA TYR A 74 -12.02 16.44 -13.61
C TYR A 74 -12.14 15.86 -12.19
N SER A 75 -11.38 16.40 -11.22
CA SER A 75 -11.26 15.86 -9.86
C SER A 75 -11.37 16.98 -8.82
N ASP A 76 -11.47 16.61 -7.54
CA ASP A 76 -11.44 17.58 -6.43
C ASP A 76 -10.05 18.23 -6.33
N LYS A 77 -9.94 19.47 -6.79
CA LYS A 77 -8.70 20.25 -6.91
C LYS A 77 -8.00 20.53 -5.58
N ARG A 78 -8.67 20.28 -4.44
CA ARG A 78 -8.04 20.36 -3.12
C ARG A 78 -7.07 19.22 -2.88
N TRP A 79 -7.39 18.04 -3.40
CA TRP A 79 -6.63 16.80 -3.15
C TRP A 79 -5.88 16.32 -4.39
N TRP A 80 -6.44 16.58 -5.58
CA TRP A 80 -5.90 16.07 -6.83
C TRP A 80 -5.09 17.12 -7.56
N ASN A 81 -3.99 16.67 -8.16
CA ASN A 81 -3.05 17.46 -8.95
C ASN A 81 -2.81 16.76 -10.28
N SER A 82 -2.63 17.53 -11.35
CA SER A 82 -2.37 17.02 -12.69
C SER A 82 -1.02 17.49 -13.18
N VAL A 83 -0.15 16.55 -13.51
CA VAL A 83 1.19 16.80 -14.05
C VAL A 83 1.14 16.69 -15.56
N ARG A 84 1.77 17.65 -16.27
CA ARG A 84 1.92 17.57 -17.73
C ARG A 84 2.82 16.38 -18.11
N PRO A 85 2.37 15.46 -18.97
CA PRO A 85 3.11 14.25 -19.32
C PRO A 85 4.44 14.50 -20.06
N ASP A 86 4.60 15.67 -20.66
CA ASP A 86 5.78 16.10 -21.41
C ASP A 86 6.40 17.39 -20.81
N GLY A 87 6.08 17.69 -19.55
CA GLY A 87 6.64 18.84 -18.82
C GLY A 87 8.00 18.58 -18.19
N GLU A 88 8.41 19.48 -17.30
CA GLU A 88 9.73 19.58 -16.69
C GLU A 88 9.77 19.20 -15.20
N VAL A 89 8.70 18.61 -14.65
CA VAL A 89 8.73 18.06 -13.28
C VAL A 89 9.85 17.00 -13.19
N PRO A 90 10.82 17.14 -12.27
CA PRO A 90 11.88 16.15 -12.11
C PRO A 90 11.33 14.76 -11.81
N ASP A 91 11.96 13.73 -12.39
CA ASP A 91 11.54 12.34 -12.24
C ASP A 91 11.44 11.92 -10.77
N ASP A 92 12.41 12.30 -9.94
CA ASP A 92 12.41 11.95 -8.51
C ASP A 92 11.30 12.64 -7.73
N LEU A 93 10.95 13.88 -8.10
CA LEU A 93 9.80 14.57 -7.50
C LEU A 93 8.50 13.90 -7.89
N LEU A 94 8.32 13.52 -9.16
CA LEU A 94 7.11 12.82 -9.58
C LEU A 94 6.98 11.44 -8.90
N ARG A 95 8.08 10.72 -8.71
CA ARG A 95 8.09 9.47 -7.92
C ARG A 95 7.63 9.73 -6.48
N GLU A 96 8.20 10.72 -5.82
CA GLU A 96 7.81 11.09 -4.45
C GLU A 96 6.32 11.47 -4.38
N MET A 97 5.80 12.23 -5.34
CA MET A 97 4.38 12.58 -5.41
C MET A 97 3.49 11.33 -5.58
N LEU A 98 3.91 10.37 -6.40
CA LEU A 98 3.18 9.12 -6.61
C LEU A 98 3.22 8.23 -5.36
N ASP A 99 4.34 8.21 -4.63
CA ASP A 99 4.50 7.49 -3.36
C ASP A 99 3.58 8.07 -2.30
N LYS A 100 3.61 9.39 -2.10
CA LYS A 100 2.70 10.09 -1.18
C LYS A 100 1.25 9.89 -1.58
N SER A 101 0.94 9.87 -2.86
CA SER A 101 -0.41 9.57 -3.33
C SER A 101 -0.86 8.15 -2.96
N TYR A 102 0.01 7.16 -3.12
CA TYR A 102 -0.25 5.77 -2.72
C TYR A 102 -0.49 5.67 -1.21
N ASP A 103 0.41 6.27 -0.41
CA ASP A 103 0.36 6.22 1.05
C ASP A 103 -0.85 6.98 1.62
N LEU A 104 -1.20 8.13 1.03
CA LEU A 104 -2.37 8.89 1.43
C LEU A 104 -3.67 8.09 1.22
N VAL A 105 -3.79 7.40 0.08
CA VAL A 105 -4.98 6.59 -0.22
C VAL A 105 -5.01 5.33 0.63
N LEU A 106 -3.90 4.61 0.77
CA LEU A 106 -3.78 3.44 1.64
C LEU A 106 -4.06 3.82 3.10
N GLY A 107 -3.47 4.90 3.59
CA GLY A 107 -3.63 5.43 4.94
C GLY A 107 -5.08 5.79 5.27
N GLY A 108 -5.84 6.25 4.28
CA GLY A 108 -7.27 6.54 4.40
C GLY A 108 -8.20 5.31 4.49
N LEU A 109 -7.69 4.11 4.23
CA LEU A 109 -8.46 2.86 4.40
C LEU A 109 -8.51 2.44 5.87
N SER A 110 -9.54 1.66 6.25
CA SER A 110 -9.55 1.01 7.56
C SER A 110 -8.36 0.07 7.73
N LYS A 111 -7.89 -0.13 8.96
CA LYS A 111 -6.72 -1.01 9.23
C LYS A 111 -6.89 -2.43 8.68
N LYS A 112 -8.12 -2.95 8.68
CA LYS A 112 -8.47 -4.24 8.04
C LYS A 112 -8.32 -4.16 6.53
N ALA A 113 -8.85 -3.11 5.89
CA ALA A 113 -8.76 -2.90 4.46
C ALA A 113 -7.32 -2.65 3.99
N GLN A 114 -6.50 -1.95 4.77
CA GLN A 114 -5.06 -1.78 4.49
C GLN A 114 -4.35 -3.13 4.40
N ARG A 115 -4.50 -3.98 5.43
CA ARG A 115 -3.92 -5.34 5.43
C ARG A 115 -4.39 -6.19 4.25
N LEU A 116 -5.69 -6.12 3.93
CA LEU A 116 -6.24 -6.84 2.79
C LEU A 116 -5.66 -6.34 1.46
N ALA A 117 -5.58 -5.02 1.27
CA ALA A 117 -5.02 -4.41 0.06
C ALA A 117 -3.54 -4.80 -0.13
N LEU A 118 -2.77 -4.86 0.96
CA LEU A 118 -1.37 -5.28 0.94
C LEU A 118 -1.20 -6.81 0.84
N GLY A 119 -2.26 -7.60 1.03
CA GLY A 119 -2.13 -9.06 1.15
C GLY A 119 -1.29 -9.52 2.35
N LEU A 120 -1.13 -8.66 3.35
CA LEU A 120 -0.28 -8.88 4.51
C LEU A 120 -1.09 -9.05 5.79
N THR A 121 -0.64 -9.99 6.62
CA THR A 121 -1.12 -10.10 8.00
C THR A 121 -0.48 -9.04 8.90
N VAL A 122 -1.04 -8.90 10.11
CA VAL A 122 -0.48 -8.03 11.16
C VAL A 122 0.99 -8.31 11.48
N CYS A 123 1.47 -9.53 11.20
CA CYS A 123 2.79 -10.00 11.55
C CYS A 123 3.70 -10.13 10.33
N GLY A 124 3.34 -9.56 9.18
CA GLY A 124 4.18 -9.54 7.98
C GLY A 124 4.09 -10.80 7.11
N GLN A 125 3.29 -11.80 7.48
CA GLN A 125 3.06 -12.96 6.61
C GLN A 125 2.23 -12.55 5.39
N ALA A 126 2.65 -12.97 4.19
CA ALA A 126 1.86 -12.86 2.97
C ALA A 126 0.82 -14.00 2.89
N CYS A 127 -0.45 -13.69 3.09
CA CYS A 127 -1.51 -14.72 3.02
C CYS A 127 -1.68 -15.30 1.61
N GLY A 128 -1.42 -14.51 0.56
CA GLY A 128 -1.57 -14.95 -0.84
C GLY A 128 -0.64 -16.09 -1.24
N GLU A 129 0.47 -16.27 -0.53
CA GLU A 129 1.46 -17.32 -0.76
C GLU A 129 1.24 -18.55 0.14
N CYS A 130 0.26 -18.47 1.05
CA CYS A 130 -0.01 -19.53 2.01
C CYS A 130 -0.95 -20.59 1.41
N PRO A 131 -0.57 -21.88 1.38
CA PRO A 131 -1.39 -22.94 0.76
C PRO A 131 -2.72 -23.18 1.48
N PHE A 132 -2.84 -22.74 2.73
CA PHE A 132 -4.05 -22.87 3.55
C PHE A 132 -5.02 -21.70 3.36
N TYR A 133 -4.56 -20.55 2.85
CA TYR A 133 -5.41 -19.37 2.74
C TYR A 133 -6.54 -19.60 1.73
N GLN A 134 -7.77 -19.24 2.12
CA GLN A 134 -9.01 -19.48 1.39
C GLN A 134 -9.37 -20.96 1.14
N LYS A 135 -8.62 -21.91 1.70
CA LYS A 135 -8.98 -23.33 1.74
C LYS A 135 -9.39 -23.74 3.15
N ASP A 136 -8.41 -23.83 4.04
CA ASP A 136 -8.58 -24.24 5.44
C ASP A 136 -8.46 -23.06 6.41
N CYS A 137 -8.04 -21.89 5.91
CA CYS A 137 -7.83 -20.68 6.69
C CYS A 137 -8.48 -19.48 6.00
N ALA A 138 -9.47 -18.85 6.65
CA ALA A 138 -10.06 -17.59 6.18
C ALA A 138 -9.11 -16.38 6.30
N GLY A 139 -7.94 -16.56 6.92
CA GLY A 139 -6.98 -15.50 7.20
C GLY A 139 -7.28 -14.73 8.49
N CYS A 140 -6.23 -14.18 9.11
CA CYS A 140 -6.32 -13.54 10.43
C CYS A 140 -7.30 -12.36 10.48
N ASN A 141 -7.50 -11.65 9.36
CA ASN A 141 -8.45 -10.54 9.27
C ASN A 141 -9.90 -10.98 9.41
N GLU A 142 -10.29 -12.10 8.79
CA GLU A 142 -11.66 -12.62 8.85
C GLU A 142 -11.90 -13.41 10.13
N SER A 143 -10.89 -14.14 10.61
CA SER A 143 -11.00 -14.92 11.84
C SER A 143 -10.76 -14.11 13.13
N GLY A 144 -10.48 -12.82 13.04
CA GLY A 144 -10.10 -12.00 14.20
C GLY A 144 -8.84 -12.53 14.91
N GLY A 145 -7.91 -13.11 14.15
CA GLY A 145 -6.69 -13.74 14.62
C GLY A 145 -6.82 -15.19 15.05
N LYS A 146 -8.02 -15.79 15.01
CA LYS A 146 -8.29 -17.19 15.39
C LYS A 146 -8.03 -18.13 14.20
N VAL A 147 -6.78 -18.21 13.77
CA VAL A 147 -6.32 -19.08 12.69
C VAL A 147 -5.98 -20.49 13.23
N PHE A 148 -5.82 -21.48 12.35
CA PHE A 148 -5.63 -22.88 12.73
C PHE A 148 -4.44 -23.14 13.66
N HIS A 149 -3.40 -22.31 13.59
CA HIS A 149 -2.20 -22.40 14.43
C HIS A 149 -2.24 -21.44 15.65
N ALA A 150 -3.39 -20.80 15.92
CA ALA A 150 -3.60 -20.01 17.13
C ALA A 150 -4.15 -20.89 18.27
N PRO A 151 -4.00 -20.48 19.55
CA PRO A 151 -4.60 -21.22 20.66
C PRO A 151 -6.12 -21.33 20.49
N GLU A 152 -6.68 -22.48 20.86
CA GLU A 152 -8.10 -22.79 20.66
C GLU A 152 -9.02 -21.67 21.20
N GLY A 153 -9.94 -21.21 20.36
CA GLY A 153 -10.89 -20.15 20.68
C GLY A 153 -10.29 -18.73 20.84
N LYS A 154 -8.97 -18.57 20.75
CA LYS A 154 -8.26 -17.31 21.01
C LYS A 154 -7.55 -16.79 19.76
N ALA A 155 -7.40 -15.47 19.69
CA ALA A 155 -6.57 -14.85 18.67
C ALA A 155 -5.09 -15.19 18.91
N CYS A 156 -4.31 -15.34 17.85
CA CYS A 156 -2.85 -15.39 17.93
C CYS A 156 -2.31 -14.20 18.76
N PRO A 157 -1.32 -14.41 19.66
CA PRO A 157 -0.80 -13.35 20.53
C PRO A 157 -0.34 -12.08 19.78
N ILE A 158 0.25 -12.22 18.59
CA ILE A 158 0.65 -11.07 17.78
C ILE A 158 -0.57 -10.28 17.30
N TYR A 159 -1.62 -10.96 16.82
CA TYR A 159 -2.86 -10.30 16.38
C TYR A 159 -3.59 -9.63 17.55
N ALA A 160 -3.70 -10.32 18.69
CA ALA A 160 -4.27 -9.76 19.90
C ALA A 160 -3.53 -8.48 20.35
N CYS A 161 -2.20 -8.48 20.24
CA CYS A 161 -1.38 -7.31 20.54
C CYS A 161 -1.58 -6.18 19.52
N ALA A 162 -1.27 -6.43 18.25
CA ALA A 162 -1.18 -5.39 17.23
C ALA A 162 -2.55 -4.85 16.82
N ALA A 163 -3.48 -5.73 16.40
CA ALA A 163 -4.77 -5.31 15.87
C ALA A 163 -5.81 -5.02 16.96
N ASN A 164 -5.89 -5.84 18.01
CA ASN A 164 -6.94 -5.70 19.02
C ASN A 164 -6.58 -4.65 20.08
N ARG A 165 -5.38 -4.73 20.65
CA ARG A 165 -4.93 -3.83 21.74
C ARG A 165 -4.31 -2.53 21.23
N LYS A 166 -3.24 -2.60 20.44
CA LYS A 166 -2.49 -1.42 19.95
C LYS A 166 -3.15 -0.73 18.74
N ARG A 167 -4.19 -1.34 18.15
CA ARG A 167 -4.94 -0.81 16.98
C ARG A 167 -4.07 -0.46 15.77
N LEU A 168 -2.97 -1.18 15.59
CA LEU A 168 -2.03 -0.99 14.48
C LEU A 168 -2.51 -1.70 13.21
N THR A 169 -2.07 -1.21 12.06
CA THR A 169 -2.22 -1.94 10.79
C THR A 169 -1.44 -3.25 10.88
N HIS A 170 -0.19 -3.17 11.31
CA HIS A 170 0.72 -4.29 11.49
C HIS A 170 1.81 -3.92 12.50
N CYS A 171 2.60 -4.91 12.89
CA CYS A 171 3.66 -4.77 13.87
C CYS A 171 4.76 -3.78 13.46
N GLY A 172 5.00 -3.51 12.17
CA GLY A 172 5.96 -2.49 11.73
C GLY A 172 5.75 -1.10 12.38
N PHE A 173 4.48 -0.71 12.61
CA PHE A 173 4.14 0.56 13.29
C PHE A 173 4.36 0.55 14.81
N CYS A 174 4.89 -0.54 15.39
CA CYS A 174 5.05 -0.69 16.83
C CYS A 174 6.34 -0.06 17.38
N GLY A 175 7.35 0.17 16.54
CA GLY A 175 8.70 0.62 16.94
C GLY A 175 9.55 -0.41 17.71
N GLU A 176 8.90 -1.43 18.29
CA GLU A 176 9.54 -2.50 19.07
C GLU A 176 9.65 -3.83 18.31
N THR A 177 9.28 -3.85 17.03
CA THR A 177 9.21 -5.09 16.23
C THR A 177 10.57 -5.42 15.62
N PRO A 178 11.05 -6.69 15.71
CA PRO A 178 10.42 -7.84 16.36
C PRO A 178 10.61 -7.81 17.89
N CYS A 179 9.52 -8.00 18.64
CA CYS A 179 9.55 -8.06 20.11
C CYS A 179 9.48 -9.50 20.62
N LYS A 180 9.53 -9.68 21.94
CA LYS A 180 9.45 -11.00 22.62
C LYS A 180 8.29 -11.87 22.12
N LEU A 181 7.13 -11.28 21.83
CA LEU A 181 5.96 -12.01 21.33
C LEU A 181 6.24 -12.78 20.04
N TRP A 182 7.06 -12.25 19.14
CA TRP A 182 7.39 -12.92 17.89
C TRP A 182 8.12 -14.24 18.14
N ARG A 183 9.08 -14.23 19.07
CA ARG A 183 9.86 -15.40 19.50
C ARG A 183 9.02 -16.40 20.27
N GLU A 184 8.13 -15.93 21.14
CA GLU A 184 7.20 -16.78 21.90
C GLU A 184 6.15 -17.47 21.02
N THR A 185 5.90 -16.96 19.81
CA THR A 185 4.99 -17.56 18.83
C THR A 185 5.69 -18.38 17.75
N LYS A 186 6.95 -18.77 17.97
CA LYS A 186 7.67 -19.69 17.07
C LYS A 186 6.88 -20.99 16.94
N ASP A 187 6.70 -21.46 15.70
CA ASP A 187 6.18 -22.80 15.44
C ASP A 187 7.20 -23.85 15.95
N PRO A 188 6.83 -24.74 16.88
CA PRO A 188 7.72 -25.80 17.37
C PRO A 188 8.24 -26.73 16.28
N ALA A 189 7.57 -26.82 15.13
CA ALA A 189 7.99 -27.63 14.01
C ALA A 189 9.16 -27.02 13.22
N LEU A 190 9.43 -25.71 13.35
CA LEU A 190 10.54 -25.04 12.69
C LEU A 190 11.84 -25.17 13.49
N SER A 191 12.95 -25.43 12.78
CA SER A 191 14.28 -25.24 13.33
C SER A 191 14.53 -23.77 13.70
N ASP A 192 15.54 -23.51 14.53
CA ASP A 192 15.91 -22.13 14.87
C ASP A 192 16.34 -21.33 13.64
N GLN A 193 17.06 -21.97 12.71
CA GLN A 193 17.50 -21.32 11.47
C GLN A 193 16.31 -20.95 10.57
N GLU A 194 15.36 -21.87 10.36
CA GLU A 194 14.17 -21.59 9.55
C GLU A 194 13.32 -20.48 10.18
N PHE A 195 13.20 -20.49 11.51
CA PHE A 195 12.45 -19.45 12.22
C PHE A 195 13.12 -18.07 12.11
N GLU A 196 14.44 -17.97 12.25
CA GLU A 196 15.13 -16.68 12.04
C GLU A 196 14.99 -16.17 10.60
N GLN A 197 14.99 -17.08 9.60
CA GLN A 197 14.73 -16.68 8.23
C GLN A 197 13.28 -16.20 8.03
N ASP A 198 12.29 -16.86 8.64
CA ASP A 198 10.89 -16.41 8.65
C ASP A 198 10.76 -15.01 9.28
N LEU A 199 11.42 -14.78 10.41
CA LEU A 199 11.45 -13.47 11.07
C LEU A 199 11.99 -12.39 10.13
N VAL A 200 13.15 -12.61 9.51
CA VAL A 200 13.75 -11.67 8.56
C VAL A 200 12.79 -11.39 7.40
N ASN A 201 12.20 -12.42 6.80
CA ASN A 201 11.28 -12.29 5.68
C ASN A 201 10.08 -11.42 6.06
N ARG A 202 9.43 -11.72 7.19
CA ARG A 202 8.27 -10.97 7.68
C ARG A 202 8.62 -9.54 8.05
N LEU A 203 9.82 -9.27 8.58
CA LEU A 203 10.28 -7.91 8.86
C LEU A 203 10.49 -7.11 7.58
N ASN A 204 11.11 -7.70 6.56
CA ASN A 204 11.29 -7.06 5.26
C ASN A 204 9.94 -6.71 4.62
N GLN A 205 8.98 -7.63 4.70
CA GLN A 205 7.61 -7.43 4.19
C GLN A 205 6.88 -6.30 4.92
N LEU A 206 7.10 -6.15 6.24
CA LEU A 206 6.56 -5.03 7.02
C LEU A 206 7.24 -3.71 6.69
N GLN A 207 8.55 -3.74 6.41
CA GLN A 207 9.32 -2.55 6.07
C GLN A 207 8.97 -2.00 4.69
N GLU A 208 8.74 -2.88 3.71
CA GLU A 208 8.35 -2.54 2.34
C GLU A 208 7.06 -1.71 2.26
N VAL A 209 6.15 -1.88 3.24
CA VAL A 209 4.83 -1.25 3.26
C VAL A 209 4.73 -0.10 4.27
N MET A 210 5.87 0.34 4.82
CA MET A 210 5.92 1.55 5.62
C MET A 210 5.69 2.78 4.72
N PRO A 211 5.01 3.84 5.21
CA PRO A 211 4.81 5.04 4.42
C PRO A 211 6.13 5.69 4.00
N HIS A 212 6.18 6.17 2.77
CA HIS A 212 7.29 6.89 2.17
C HIS A 212 7.26 8.34 2.67
N GLY A 213 8.27 8.75 3.45
CA GLY A 213 8.44 10.15 3.88
C GLY A 213 7.64 10.58 5.12
N LEU A 214 7.64 9.77 6.18
CA LEU A 214 7.28 10.21 7.55
C LEU A 214 8.52 10.39 8.43
#